data_AF-A0A354R9T3-F1
#
_entry.id   AF-A0A354R9T3-F1
#
_cell.length_a   1.000
_cell.length_b   1.000
_cell.length_c   1.000
_cell.angle_alpha   90.00
_cell.angle_beta   90.00
_cell.angle_gamma   90.00
#
_symmetry.space_group_name_H-M   'P 1'
#
loop_
_entity.id
_entity.type
_entity.pdbx_description
1 polymer ?
#
loop_
_entity_poly.entity_id
_entity_poly.type
_entity_poly.pdbx_seq_one_letter_code
_entity_poly.pdbx_strand_id
1 'polypeptide(L)'
;PLHASTQLVAHNLEGVLALGEAGFTRVVLARELSLEEIRFIAKRCGAIELECFIHGALCYSLSGLCLFSAMEKGRSGNRGLCAYCCRLPYPTPDGHLTHPFSMKDLRLGEDARKLAEAGVCSLKIEGRMKNELYVASVTRYYREILDGTPASARTVSPADLETVFSR
;
A
#
# COMPACT_ATOMS: atom_id res chain seq x y z
N PRO A 1 15.65 -4.46 15.10
CA PRO A 1 14.21 -4.80 15.02
C PRO A 1 13.96 -5.57 13.72
N LEU A 2 13.13 -6.62 13.76
CA LEU A 2 12.73 -7.38 12.57
C LEU A 2 11.37 -6.89 12.07
N HIS A 3 11.30 -6.52 10.78
CA HIS A 3 10.10 -5.98 10.16
C HIS A 3 9.59 -6.93 9.07
N ALA A 4 8.42 -7.51 9.29
CA ALA A 4 7.78 -8.40 8.34
C ALA A 4 7.20 -7.57 7.19
N SER A 5 7.82 -7.70 6.02
CA SER A 5 7.41 -6.97 4.82
C SER A 5 6.09 -7.49 4.25
N THR A 6 5.52 -6.73 3.30
CA THR A 6 4.28 -7.09 2.59
C THR A 6 4.33 -8.48 1.94
N GLN A 7 5.52 -9.02 1.63
CA GLN A 7 5.68 -10.34 1.01
C GLN A 7 5.37 -11.52 1.94
N LEU A 8 5.25 -11.29 3.24
CA LEU A 8 4.85 -12.31 4.20
C LEU A 8 3.32 -12.43 4.32
N VAL A 9 2.56 -11.54 3.68
CA VAL A 9 1.10 -11.60 3.52
C VAL A 9 0.37 -11.91 4.84
N ALA A 10 0.65 -11.09 5.85
CA ALA A 10 -0.08 -11.13 7.11
C ALA A 10 -1.51 -10.58 6.89
N HIS A 11 -2.47 -11.48 6.73
CA HIS A 11 -3.88 -11.18 6.39
C HIS A 11 -4.86 -11.70 7.45
N ASN A 12 -4.38 -12.10 8.62
CA ASN A 12 -5.19 -12.49 9.77
C ASN A 12 -4.36 -12.37 11.06
N LEU A 13 -5.01 -12.55 12.20
CA LEU A 13 -4.36 -12.43 13.51
C LEU A 13 -3.30 -13.52 13.71
N GLU A 14 -3.61 -14.75 13.34
CA GLU A 14 -2.75 -15.92 13.53
C GLU A 14 -1.41 -15.73 12.81
N GLY A 15 -1.44 -15.21 11.58
CA GLY A 15 -0.24 -14.89 10.82
C GLY A 15 0.58 -13.78 11.46
N VAL A 16 -0.06 -12.76 12.03
CA VAL A 16 0.64 -11.69 12.77
C VAL A 16 1.30 -12.26 14.04
N LEU A 17 0.60 -13.08 14.81
CA LEU A 17 1.14 -13.71 16.03
C LEU A 17 2.29 -14.66 15.73
N ALA A 18 2.16 -15.51 14.70
CA ALA A 18 3.22 -16.40 14.25
C ALA A 18 4.48 -15.64 13.83
N LEU A 19 4.33 -14.47 13.19
CA LEU A 19 5.47 -13.59 12.90
C LEU A 19 6.07 -13.00 14.18
N GLY A 20 5.25 -12.64 15.16
CA GLY A 20 5.72 -12.24 16.49
C GLY A 20 6.56 -13.32 17.19
N GLU A 21 6.08 -14.57 17.18
CA GLU A 21 6.79 -15.73 17.70
C GLU A 21 8.12 -15.98 16.97
N ALA A 22 8.16 -15.72 15.66
CA ALA A 22 9.37 -15.75 14.86
C ALA A 22 10.32 -14.54 15.09
N GLY A 23 9.98 -13.63 16.00
CA GLY A 23 10.82 -12.51 16.43
C GLY A 23 10.57 -11.19 15.67
N PHE A 24 9.55 -11.11 14.82
CA PHE A 24 9.17 -9.84 14.16
C PHE A 24 8.51 -8.88 15.15
N THR A 25 8.97 -7.63 15.16
CA THR A 25 8.45 -6.57 16.04
C THR A 25 7.48 -5.62 15.33
N ARG A 26 7.48 -5.64 13.99
CA ARG A 26 6.53 -4.89 13.17
C ARG A 26 6.07 -5.74 11.99
N VAL A 27 4.79 -5.65 11.64
CA VAL A 27 4.19 -6.38 10.53
C VAL A 27 3.43 -5.44 9.59
N VAL A 28 3.77 -5.49 8.30
CA VAL A 28 2.96 -4.86 7.25
C VAL A 28 1.75 -5.75 6.97
N LEU A 29 0.56 -5.22 7.24
CA LEU A 29 -0.68 -5.92 6.95
C LEU A 29 -0.98 -5.98 5.45
N ALA A 30 -1.65 -7.06 5.04
CA ALA A 30 -2.13 -7.23 3.69
C ALA A 30 -3.10 -6.10 3.28
N ARG A 31 -3.01 -5.67 2.02
CA ARG A 31 -3.77 -4.53 1.47
C ARG A 31 -5.24 -4.81 1.22
N GLU A 32 -5.62 -6.08 1.25
CA GLU A 32 -6.97 -6.56 0.99
C GLU A 32 -7.85 -6.53 2.26
N LEU A 33 -7.26 -6.29 3.43
CA LEU A 33 -8.00 -6.23 4.69
C LEU A 33 -8.90 -5.01 4.78
N SER A 34 -10.12 -5.24 5.28
CA SER A 34 -11.03 -4.19 5.70
C SER A 34 -10.55 -3.50 6.97
N LEU A 35 -11.06 -2.28 7.21
CA LEU A 35 -10.79 -1.55 8.45
C LEU A 35 -11.23 -2.32 9.70
N GLU A 36 -12.31 -3.11 9.61
CA GLU A 36 -12.81 -3.92 10.73
C GLU A 36 -11.85 -5.06 11.07
N GLU A 37 -11.33 -5.75 10.06
CA GLU A 37 -10.32 -6.80 10.24
C GLU A 37 -9.01 -6.22 10.79
N ILE A 38 -8.56 -5.08 10.27
CA ILE A 38 -7.37 -4.37 10.80
C ILE A 38 -7.57 -4.03 12.29
N ARG A 39 -8.74 -3.48 12.65
CA ARG A 39 -9.07 -3.16 14.05
C ARG A 39 -9.15 -4.41 14.92
N PHE A 40 -9.65 -5.53 14.38
CA PHE A 40 -9.71 -6.80 15.08
C PHE A 40 -8.29 -7.31 15.42
N ILE A 41 -7.37 -7.25 14.46
CA ILE A 41 -5.97 -7.65 14.61
C ILE A 41 -5.26 -6.72 15.59
N ALA A 42 -5.38 -5.41 15.42
CA ALA A 42 -4.71 -4.41 16.25
C ALA A 42 -5.05 -4.54 17.75
N LYS A 43 -6.29 -4.93 18.07
CA LYS A 43 -6.70 -5.17 19.46
C LYS A 43 -6.09 -6.43 20.10
N ARG A 44 -5.52 -7.33 19.29
CA ARG A 44 -5.12 -8.69 19.71
C ARG A 44 -3.69 -9.06 19.38
N CYS A 45 -2.97 -8.27 18.58
CA CYS A 45 -1.58 -8.55 18.18
C CYS A 45 -0.54 -8.26 19.29
N GLY A 46 -0.98 -7.88 20.49
CA GLY A 46 -0.11 -7.66 21.64
C GLY A 46 0.86 -6.50 21.41
N ALA A 47 2.17 -6.77 21.55
CA ALA A 47 3.22 -5.76 21.40
C ALA A 47 3.70 -5.55 19.96
N ILE A 48 3.13 -6.27 18.98
CA ILE A 48 3.55 -6.19 17.58
C ILE A 48 3.01 -4.90 16.97
N GLU A 49 3.89 -4.07 16.43
CA GLU A 49 3.49 -2.87 15.70
C GLU A 49 2.88 -3.24 14.33
N LEU A 50 1.80 -2.57 13.97
CA LEU A 50 1.15 -2.75 12.67
C LEU A 50 1.51 -1.60 11.72
N GLU A 51 1.76 -1.95 10.45
CA GLU A 51 1.98 -1.01 9.36
C GLU A 51 0.98 -1.26 8.21
N CYS A 52 0.32 -0.21 7.73
CA CYS A 52 -0.67 -0.31 6.63
C CYS A 52 -0.35 0.64 5.49
N PHE A 53 -0.57 0.21 4.25
CA PHE A 53 -0.49 1.11 3.10
C PHE A 53 -1.65 2.10 3.10
N ILE A 54 -1.35 3.37 2.79
CA ILE A 54 -2.34 4.44 2.71
C ILE A 54 -2.44 5.05 1.31
N HIS A 55 -1.40 4.86 0.49
CA HIS A 55 -1.27 5.57 -0.78
C HIS A 55 -0.35 4.88 -1.79
N GLY A 56 -0.66 5.06 -3.08
CA GLY A 56 0.18 4.68 -4.21
C GLY A 56 -0.25 3.41 -4.94
N ALA A 57 0.65 2.83 -5.72
CA ALA A 57 0.31 1.76 -6.65
C ALA A 57 -0.23 0.49 -5.94
N LEU A 58 -1.46 0.08 -6.29
CA LEU A 58 -1.98 -1.24 -5.93
C LEU A 58 -1.44 -2.31 -6.88
N CYS A 59 -1.12 -3.46 -6.30
CA CYS A 59 -0.74 -4.64 -7.06
C CYS A 59 -2.00 -5.42 -7.41
N TYR A 60 -2.12 -5.84 -8.67
CA TYR A 60 -3.19 -6.74 -9.10
C TYR A 60 -3.12 -8.12 -8.41
N SER A 61 -1.94 -8.52 -7.93
CA SER A 61 -1.74 -9.76 -7.19
C SER A 61 -1.85 -9.55 -5.68
N LEU A 62 -2.24 -10.60 -4.95
CA LEU A 62 -2.45 -10.59 -3.50
C LEU A 62 -1.22 -10.04 -2.75
N SER A 63 -1.37 -8.84 -2.18
CA SER A 63 -0.36 -8.12 -1.40
C SER A 63 1.05 -8.14 -1.98
N GLY A 64 1.17 -8.11 -3.31
CA GLY A 64 2.46 -8.07 -4.01
C GLY A 64 3.13 -9.43 -4.24
N LEU A 65 2.52 -10.55 -3.85
CA LEU A 65 2.93 -11.90 -4.27
C LEU A 65 2.65 -12.11 -5.75
N CYS A 66 3.59 -11.69 -6.57
CA CYS A 66 3.40 -11.60 -8.02
C CYS A 66 4.44 -12.42 -8.78
N LEU A 67 3.97 -13.44 -9.50
CA LEU A 67 4.79 -14.18 -10.46
C LEU A 67 4.71 -13.62 -11.88
N PHE A 68 3.72 -12.76 -12.17
CA PHE A 68 3.45 -12.26 -13.52
C PHE A 68 4.67 -11.57 -14.14
N SER A 69 5.30 -10.66 -13.38
CA SER A 69 6.50 -9.95 -13.83
C SER A 69 7.71 -10.88 -14.02
N ALA A 70 7.82 -11.95 -13.22
CA ALA A 70 8.88 -12.93 -13.37
C ALA A 70 8.70 -13.75 -14.66
N MET A 71 7.48 -14.21 -14.91
CA MET A 71 7.15 -15.04 -16.08
C MET A 71 7.24 -14.27 -17.39
N GLU A 72 6.69 -13.05 -17.43
CA GLU A 72 6.63 -12.27 -18.68
C GLU A 72 7.93 -11.56 -19.04
N LYS A 73 8.69 -11.12 -18.03
CA LYS A 73 9.82 -10.21 -18.23
C LYS A 73 11.11 -10.68 -17.57
N GLY A 74 11.13 -11.87 -16.97
CA GLY A 74 12.29 -12.37 -16.21
C GLY A 74 12.60 -11.56 -14.94
N ARG A 75 11.68 -10.68 -14.52
CA ARG A 75 11.91 -9.69 -13.46
C ARG A 75 10.98 -9.92 -12.29
N SER A 76 11.44 -10.60 -11.24
CA SER A 76 10.58 -10.95 -10.11
C SER A 76 10.19 -9.75 -9.26
N GLY A 77 8.88 -9.45 -9.20
CA GLY A 77 8.32 -8.46 -8.27
C GLY A 77 8.59 -8.82 -6.80
N ASN A 78 8.61 -10.12 -6.50
CA ASN A 78 8.97 -10.67 -5.19
C ASN A 78 10.45 -10.48 -4.83
N ARG A 79 11.28 -9.97 -5.76
CA ARG A 79 12.67 -9.59 -5.50
C ARG A 79 12.91 -8.09 -5.67
N GLY A 80 11.84 -7.29 -5.66
CA GLY A 80 11.92 -5.84 -5.84
C GLY A 80 12.08 -5.39 -7.30
N LEU A 81 12.09 -6.31 -8.26
CA LEU A 81 12.39 -6.01 -9.67
C LEU A 81 11.16 -5.79 -10.55
N CYS A 82 9.96 -5.60 -9.97
CA CYS A 82 8.69 -5.49 -10.69
C CYS A 82 8.80 -4.64 -11.96
N ALA A 83 8.39 -5.22 -13.09
CA ALA A 83 8.39 -4.58 -14.40
C ALA A 83 7.05 -3.91 -14.75
N TYR A 84 6.10 -3.86 -13.80
CA TYR A 84 4.78 -3.25 -13.97
C TYR A 84 3.99 -3.83 -15.16
N CYS A 85 4.11 -5.15 -15.42
CA CYS A 85 3.39 -5.85 -16.50
C CYS A 85 1.88 -5.59 -16.45
N CYS A 86 1.28 -5.63 -15.26
CA CYS A 86 -0.14 -5.37 -15.05
C CYS A 86 -0.61 -3.96 -15.50
N ARG A 87 0.32 -3.03 -15.71
CA ARG A 87 0.05 -1.65 -16.14
C ARG A 87 0.12 -1.44 -17.65
N LEU A 88 0.56 -2.45 -18.41
CA LEU A 88 0.63 -2.41 -19.87
C LEU A 88 -0.75 -2.51 -20.51
N PRO A 89 -0.92 -2.04 -21.76
CA PRO A 89 -2.11 -2.32 -22.54
C PRO A 89 -2.11 -3.77 -23.05
N TYR A 90 -3.29 -4.39 -23.07
CA TYR A 90 -3.54 -5.73 -23.58
C TYR A 90 -4.63 -5.69 -24.65
N PRO A 91 -4.47 -6.41 -25.78
CA PRO A 91 -5.45 -6.43 -26.85
C PRO A 91 -6.68 -7.25 -26.46
N THR A 92 -7.86 -6.75 -26.78
CA THR A 92 -9.13 -7.48 -26.77
C THR A 92 -9.32 -8.25 -28.10
N PRO A 93 -10.27 -9.20 -28.20
CA PRO A 93 -10.48 -9.98 -29.44
C PRO A 93 -10.80 -9.14 -30.69
N ASP A 94 -11.38 -7.96 -30.51
CA ASP A 94 -11.68 -6.96 -31.55
C ASP A 94 -10.52 -5.98 -31.83
N GLY A 95 -9.36 -6.17 -31.19
CA GLY A 95 -8.13 -5.41 -31.46
C GLY A 95 -7.98 -4.10 -30.68
N HIS A 96 -8.92 -3.76 -29.79
CA HIS A 96 -8.77 -2.60 -28.93
C HIS A 96 -7.76 -2.85 -27.80
N LEU A 97 -7.00 -1.83 -27.42
CA LEU A 97 -6.10 -1.90 -26.28
C LEU A 97 -6.82 -1.49 -25.00
N THR A 98 -6.83 -2.36 -24.00
CA THR A 98 -7.41 -2.10 -22.68
C THR A 98 -6.41 -2.40 -21.57
N HIS A 99 -6.71 -2.02 -20.33
CA HIS A 99 -5.84 -2.22 -19.17
C HIS A 99 -6.50 -3.12 -18.11
N PRO A 100 -6.81 -4.39 -18.42
CA PRO A 100 -7.64 -5.24 -17.56
C PRO A 100 -7.01 -5.52 -16.19
N PHE A 101 -5.68 -5.46 -16.09
CA PHE A 101 -4.94 -5.71 -14.85
C PHE A 101 -4.50 -4.44 -14.14
N SER A 102 -4.75 -3.26 -14.70
CA SER A 102 -4.29 -2.00 -14.12
C SER A 102 -5.29 -1.54 -13.07
N MET A 103 -5.03 -1.88 -11.82
CA MET A 103 -5.79 -1.36 -10.69
C MET A 103 -5.66 0.16 -10.59
N LYS A 104 -6.70 0.80 -10.05
CA LYS A 104 -6.61 2.18 -9.55
C LYS A 104 -5.61 2.21 -8.38
N ASP A 105 -4.91 3.32 -8.25
CA ASP A 105 -3.98 3.51 -7.12
C ASP A 105 -4.78 3.67 -5.81
N LEU A 106 -4.17 3.23 -4.71
CA LEU A 106 -4.71 3.42 -3.37
C LEU A 106 -4.59 4.89 -2.99
N ARG A 107 -5.66 5.46 -2.43
CA ARG A 107 -5.66 6.79 -1.84
C ARG A 107 -6.71 6.86 -0.73
N LEU A 108 -6.28 6.68 0.51
CA LEU A 108 -7.20 6.72 1.65
C LEU A 108 -7.66 8.13 2.04
N GLY A 109 -6.86 9.18 1.77
CA GLY A 109 -7.20 10.54 2.23
C GLY A 109 -7.47 10.59 3.73
N GLU A 110 -8.59 11.18 4.13
CA GLU A 110 -9.02 11.31 5.53
C GLU A 110 -9.13 9.97 6.27
N ASP A 111 -9.45 8.89 5.55
CA ASP A 111 -9.61 7.56 6.15
C ASP A 111 -8.30 7.02 6.73
N ALA A 112 -7.14 7.62 6.41
CA ALA A 112 -5.89 7.32 7.08
C ALA A 112 -5.95 7.57 8.61
N ARG A 113 -6.78 8.53 9.08
CA ARG A 113 -6.98 8.76 10.52
C ARG A 113 -7.65 7.56 11.19
N LYS A 114 -8.58 6.90 10.48
CA LYS A 114 -9.27 5.70 10.99
C LYS A 114 -8.31 4.54 11.24
N LEU A 115 -7.22 4.44 10.48
CA LEU A 115 -6.16 3.44 10.72
C LEU A 115 -5.38 3.74 12.01
N ALA A 116 -5.02 5.00 12.23
CA ALA A 116 -4.36 5.41 13.47
C ALA A 116 -5.26 5.14 14.68
N GLU A 117 -6.55 5.49 14.59
CA GLU A 117 -7.57 5.19 15.60
C GLU A 117 -7.78 3.68 15.81
N ALA A 118 -7.59 2.87 14.77
CA ALA A 118 -7.67 1.41 14.86
C ALA A 118 -6.48 0.77 15.57
N GLY A 119 -5.41 1.53 15.86
CA GLY A 119 -4.19 1.03 16.51
C GLY A 119 -3.04 0.72 15.55
N VAL A 120 -3.09 1.19 14.30
CA VAL A 120 -1.98 1.08 13.36
C VAL A 120 -0.88 2.08 13.74
N CYS A 121 0.34 1.58 13.93
CA CYS A 121 1.48 2.37 14.42
C CYS A 121 2.24 3.08 13.30
N SER A 122 2.15 2.57 12.07
CA SER A 122 2.87 3.12 10.93
C SER A 122 2.04 3.12 9.65
N LEU A 123 2.13 4.21 8.89
CA LEU A 123 1.43 4.35 7.63
C LEU A 123 2.44 4.38 6.49
N LYS A 124 2.15 3.60 5.45
CA LYS A 124 3.09 3.30 4.38
C LYS A 124 2.63 3.88 3.05
N ILE A 125 3.57 4.53 2.36
CA ILE A 125 3.38 5.06 1.01
C ILE A 125 4.12 4.15 0.03
N GLU A 126 3.44 3.71 -1.03
CA GLU A 126 4.09 3.05 -2.17
C GLU A 126 4.74 4.11 -3.07
N GLY A 127 6.07 4.19 -2.99
CA GLY A 127 6.91 5.16 -3.69
C GLY A 127 7.86 4.54 -4.72
N ARG A 128 7.77 3.23 -5.01
CA ARG A 128 8.65 2.60 -6.01
C ARG A 128 8.43 3.23 -7.38
N MET A 129 9.53 3.56 -8.07
CA MET A 129 9.53 4.28 -9.35
C MET A 129 8.95 5.70 -9.29
N LYS A 130 8.77 6.28 -8.10
CA LYS A 130 8.29 7.67 -7.93
C LYS A 130 9.45 8.60 -7.64
N ASN A 131 9.32 9.87 -8.04
CA ASN A 131 10.33 10.90 -7.80
C ASN A 131 10.23 11.47 -6.37
N GLU A 132 11.21 12.27 -6.00
CA GLU A 132 11.29 12.94 -4.71
C GLU A 132 10.10 13.88 -4.46
N LEU A 133 9.60 14.57 -5.49
CA LEU A 133 8.46 15.47 -5.39
C LEU A 133 7.18 14.71 -5.00
N TYR A 134 6.94 13.55 -5.60
CA TYR A 134 5.86 12.65 -5.22
C TYR A 134 5.94 12.28 -3.74
N VAL A 135 7.11 11.84 -3.29
CA VAL A 135 7.29 11.40 -1.91
C VAL A 135 7.04 12.55 -0.95
N ALA A 136 7.56 13.75 -1.25
CA ALA A 136 7.36 14.94 -0.45
C ALA A 136 5.88 15.37 -0.39
N SER A 137 5.20 15.43 -1.54
CA SER A 137 3.80 15.86 -1.64
C SER A 137 2.85 14.89 -0.95
N VAL A 138 2.99 13.58 -1.18
CA VAL A 138 2.15 12.57 -0.52
C VAL A 138 2.40 12.55 0.99
N THR A 139 3.66 12.62 1.42
CA THR A 139 3.99 12.68 2.85
C THR A 139 3.37 13.91 3.51
N ARG A 140 3.49 15.09 2.88
CA ARG A 140 2.90 16.33 3.40
C ARG A 140 1.38 16.25 3.49
N TYR A 141 0.73 15.77 2.43
CA TYR A 141 -0.73 15.60 2.40
C TYR A 141 -1.24 14.76 3.57
N TYR A 142 -0.63 13.60 3.83
CA TYR A 142 -1.05 12.77 4.96
C TYR A 142 -0.64 13.34 6.32
N ARG A 143 0.49 14.05 6.41
CA ARG A 143 0.88 14.71 7.65
C ARG A 143 -0.15 15.77 8.07
N GLU A 144 -0.57 16.61 7.14
CA GLU A 144 -1.62 17.62 7.38
C GLU A 144 -2.96 16.97 7.79
N ILE A 145 -3.34 15.84 7.18
CA ILE A 145 -4.54 15.08 7.60
C ILE A 145 -4.40 14.57 9.03
N LEU A 146 -3.25 13.95 9.36
CA LEU A 146 -3.03 13.38 10.68
C LEU A 146 -2.94 14.46 11.77
N ASP A 147 -2.35 15.62 11.45
CA ASP A 147 -2.28 16.81 12.32
C ASP A 147 -3.64 17.51 12.49
N GLY A 148 -4.65 17.12 11.71
CA GLY A 148 -5.99 17.69 11.78
C GLY A 148 -6.10 19.05 11.09
N THR A 149 -5.18 19.38 10.18
CA THR A 149 -5.27 20.57 9.34
C THR A 149 -6.57 20.53 8.52
N PRO A 150 -7.44 21.54 8.64
CA PRO A 150 -8.67 21.62 7.85
C PRO A 150 -8.35 21.62 6.35
N ALA A 151 -9.20 20.98 5.54
CA ALA A 151 -8.98 20.86 4.09
C ALA A 151 -8.73 22.22 3.38
N SER A 152 -9.37 23.30 3.84
CA SER A 152 -9.19 24.65 3.30
C SER A 152 -7.82 25.29 3.61
N ALA A 153 -7.10 24.76 4.59
CA ALA A 153 -5.80 25.27 5.04
C ALA A 153 -4.63 24.35 4.64
N ARG A 154 -4.89 23.30 3.86
CA ARG A 154 -3.85 22.35 3.41
C ARG A 154 -3.04 22.92 2.26
N THR A 155 -1.75 22.67 2.30
CA THR A 155 -0.81 23.13 1.26
C THR A 155 -0.74 22.18 0.07
N VAL A 156 -1.21 20.94 0.23
CA VAL A 156 -1.32 19.97 -0.85
C VAL A 156 -2.77 19.54 -1.00
N SER A 157 -3.33 19.78 -2.17
CA SER A 157 -4.68 19.34 -2.51
C SER A 157 -4.69 17.94 -3.15
N PRO A 158 -5.84 17.25 -3.13
CA PRO A 158 -6.08 16.08 -3.97
C PRO A 158 -5.68 16.23 -5.44
N ALA A 159 -5.96 17.40 -6.02
CA ALA A 159 -5.68 17.67 -7.43
C ALA A 159 -4.17 17.80 -7.68
N ASP A 160 -3.43 18.44 -6.76
CA ASP A 160 -1.97 18.53 -6.86
C ASP A 160 -1.34 17.15 -6.87
N LEU A 161 -1.85 16.25 -6.02
CA LEU A 161 -1.43 14.86 -6.05
C LEU A 161 -1.68 14.26 -7.45
N GLU A 162 -2.89 14.40 -8.01
CA GLU A 162 -3.22 13.83 -9.33
C GLU A 162 -2.25 14.24 -10.45
N THR A 163 -1.77 15.49 -10.43
CA THR A 163 -0.76 15.97 -11.40
C THR A 163 0.62 15.32 -11.23
N VAL A 164 0.93 14.85 -10.02
CA VAL A 164 2.16 14.09 -9.70
C VAL A 164 1.94 12.58 -9.83
N PHE A 165 0.67 12.11 -9.83
CA PHE A 165 0.25 10.72 -10.06
C PHE A 165 0.17 10.34 -11.52
N SER A 166 -0.23 11.29 -12.38
CA SER A 166 -0.46 11.03 -13.79
C SER A 166 0.79 10.46 -14.44
N ARG A 167 0.63 9.26 -14.97
CA ARG A 167 1.59 8.67 -15.90
C ARG A 167 1.89 9.63 -17.05
#